data_AF-A0AAD2A330-F1
#
_entry.id   AF-A0AAD2A330-F1
#
_cell.length_a   1.000
_cell.length_b   1.000
_cell.length_c   1.000
_cell.angle_alpha   90.00
_cell.angle_beta   90.00
_cell.angle_gamma   90.00
#
_symmetry.space_group_name_H-M   'P 1'
#
loop_
_entity.id
_entity.type
_entity.pdbx_description
1 polymer ?
#
loop_
_entity_poly.entity_id
_entity_poly.type
_entity_poly.pdbx_seq_one_letter_code
_entity_poly.pdbx_strand_id
1 'polypeptide(L)'
;MGYSVEKRLQPTLDFLKSLGLTETHLQNVALNFPEVLCRDANKILSPNVTYLRTHGFESRQIAALVAGYPLVLIKSTTNSLGPRIKFLEQVMGRRIDEAAEYPDFFKHGLKKRLELRQRLLKQKNLTCSLSEMLDCNQKKFLLKFGFVEHLA
;
A
#
# COMPACT_ATOMS: atom_id res chain seq x y z
N MET A 1 -11.49 24.19 3.54
CA MET A 1 -10.40 24.62 2.64
C MET A 1 -10.89 24.42 1.21
N GLY A 2 -10.99 25.47 0.40
CA GLY A 2 -11.39 25.37 -1.01
C GLY A 2 -10.15 25.21 -1.89
N TYR A 3 -10.05 24.08 -2.60
CA TYR A 3 -9.05 23.90 -3.64
C TYR A 3 -9.65 24.34 -4.98
N SER A 4 -8.89 25.07 -5.82
CA SER A 4 -9.34 25.39 -7.18
C SER A 4 -9.44 24.13 -8.02
N VAL A 5 -10.58 23.98 -8.71
CA VAL A 5 -10.85 22.84 -9.60
C VAL A 5 -9.79 22.81 -10.70
N GLU A 6 -9.53 23.94 -11.36
CA GLU A 6 -8.63 24.02 -12.51
C GLU A 6 -7.16 23.87 -12.11
N LYS A 7 -6.77 24.38 -10.94
CA LYS A 7 -5.36 24.40 -10.51
C LYS A 7 -4.94 23.19 -9.68
N ARG A 8 -5.89 22.41 -9.16
CA ARG A 8 -5.58 21.28 -8.25
C ARG A 8 -6.29 20.00 -8.63
N LEU A 9 -7.62 20.01 -8.68
CA LEU A 9 -8.40 18.78 -8.86
C LEU A 9 -8.23 18.21 -10.27
N GLN A 10 -8.40 19.02 -11.32
CA GLN A 10 -8.29 18.57 -12.70
C GLN A 10 -6.89 18.02 -13.04
N PRO A 11 -5.77 18.74 -12.75
CA PRO A 11 -4.43 18.19 -13.01
C PRO A 11 -4.14 16.90 -12.26
N THR A 12 -4.71 16.74 -11.05
CA THR A 12 -4.55 15.52 -10.26
C THR A 12 -5.34 14.36 -10.86
N LEU A 13 -6.56 14.60 -11.33
CA LEU A 13 -7.34 13.59 -12.05
C LEU A 13 -6.66 13.17 -13.35
N ASP A 14 -6.16 14.11 -14.14
CA ASP A 14 -5.46 13.83 -15.39
C ASP A 14 -4.18 13.01 -15.13
N PHE A 15 -3.45 13.35 -14.06
CA PHE A 15 -2.30 12.56 -13.62
C PHE A 15 -2.70 11.13 -13.24
N LEU A 16 -3.77 10.93 -12.45
CA LEU A 16 -4.24 9.60 -12.09
C LEU A 16 -4.67 8.79 -13.33
N LYS A 17 -5.35 9.42 -14.30
CA LYS A 17 -5.67 8.79 -15.60
C LYS A 17 -4.42 8.37 -16.36
N SER A 18 -3.38 9.20 -16.35
CA SER A 18 -2.09 8.89 -17.01
C SER A 18 -1.37 7.67 -16.40
N LEU A 19 -1.69 7.30 -15.16
CA LEU A 19 -1.20 6.08 -14.52
C LEU A 19 -1.99 4.82 -14.93
N GLY A 20 -3.04 4.96 -15.76
CA GLY A 20 -3.88 3.84 -16.19
C GLY A 20 -5.09 3.57 -15.29
N LEU A 21 -5.50 4.53 -14.45
CA LEU A 21 -6.74 4.40 -13.67
C LEU A 21 -7.97 4.61 -14.57
N THR A 22 -8.97 3.74 -14.38
CA THR A 22 -10.29 3.85 -15.02
C THR A 22 -11.17 4.85 -14.27
N GLU A 23 -12.27 5.27 -14.89
CA GLU A 23 -13.26 6.15 -14.23
C GLU A 23 -13.80 5.56 -12.91
N THR A 24 -13.98 4.24 -12.84
CA THR A 24 -14.39 3.55 -11.59
C THR A 24 -13.33 3.67 -10.49
N HIS A 25 -12.04 3.55 -10.83
CA HIS A 25 -10.96 3.79 -9.87
C HIS A 25 -10.93 5.24 -9.41
N LEU A 26 -11.14 6.21 -10.31
CA LEU A 26 -11.17 7.63 -9.95
C LEU A 26 -12.35 7.98 -9.05
N GLN A 27 -13.53 7.41 -9.29
CA GLN A 27 -14.68 7.54 -8.39
C GLN A 27 -14.35 7.01 -7.00
N ASN A 28 -13.71 5.84 -6.91
CA ASN A 28 -13.25 5.30 -5.63
C ASN A 28 -12.26 6.24 -4.92
N VAL A 29 -11.30 6.82 -5.65
CA VAL A 29 -10.39 7.83 -5.09
C VAL A 29 -11.16 9.05 -4.57
N ALA A 30 -12.10 9.58 -5.34
CA ALA A 30 -12.86 10.76 -4.96
C ALA A 30 -13.74 10.55 -3.72
N LEU A 31 -14.35 9.37 -3.59
CA LEU A 31 -15.27 9.05 -2.50
C LEU A 31 -14.53 8.62 -1.22
N ASN A 32 -13.52 7.75 -1.36
CA ASN A 32 -12.90 7.09 -0.22
C ASN A 32 -11.52 7.65 0.15
N PHE A 33 -10.89 8.39 -0.76
CA PHE A 33 -9.54 8.97 -0.57
C PHE A 33 -9.44 10.42 -1.09
N PRO A 34 -10.39 11.31 -0.75
CA PRO A 34 -10.44 12.68 -1.28
C PRO A 34 -9.16 13.49 -0.97
N GLU A 35 -8.41 13.11 0.06
CA GLU A 35 -7.13 13.73 0.41
C GLU A 35 -6.07 13.58 -0.69
N VAL A 36 -6.16 12.56 -1.55
CA VAL A 36 -5.24 12.37 -2.68
C VAL A 36 -5.45 13.44 -3.73
N LEU A 37 -6.72 13.77 -4.03
CA LEU A 37 -7.09 14.80 -5.00
C LEU A 37 -6.69 16.21 -4.53
N CYS A 38 -6.54 16.39 -3.22
CA CYS A 38 -6.13 17.65 -2.61
C CYS A 38 -4.61 17.89 -2.66
N ARG A 39 -3.80 16.91 -3.05
CA ARG A 39 -2.34 17.04 -3.12
C ARG A 39 -1.87 17.47 -4.50
N ASP A 40 -0.69 18.09 -4.53
CA ASP A 40 -0.10 18.55 -5.78
C ASP A 40 0.46 17.37 -6.58
N ALA A 41 -0.06 17.14 -7.78
CA ALA A 41 0.34 16.02 -8.63
C ALA A 41 1.84 16.02 -8.93
N ASN A 42 2.42 17.19 -9.24
CA ASN A 42 3.82 17.32 -9.63
C ASN A 42 4.76 17.28 -8.44
N LYS A 43 4.35 17.84 -7.29
CA LYS A 43 5.20 17.94 -6.10
C LYS A 43 5.08 16.76 -5.14
N ILE A 44 3.97 16.02 -5.18
CA ILE A 44 3.70 14.94 -4.21
C ILE A 44 3.50 13.60 -4.93
N LEU A 45 2.50 13.49 -5.82
CA LEU A 45 2.13 12.19 -6.39
C LEU A 45 3.21 11.65 -7.34
N SER A 46 3.71 12.48 -8.25
CA SER A 46 4.73 12.10 -9.23
C SER A 46 6.06 11.66 -8.59
N PRO A 47 6.60 12.37 -7.58
CA PRO A 47 7.74 11.86 -6.80
C PRO A 47 7.48 10.50 -6.15
N ASN A 48 6.28 10.26 -5.62
CA ASN A 48 5.94 8.96 -5.03
C ASN A 48 5.86 7.85 -6.09
N VAL A 49 5.33 8.12 -7.29
CA VAL A 49 5.37 7.16 -8.41
C VAL A 49 6.82 6.86 -8.81
N THR A 50 7.65 7.89 -8.90
CA THR A 50 9.07 7.73 -9.23
C THR A 50 9.78 6.88 -8.18
N TYR A 51 9.51 7.14 -6.90
CA TYR A 51 10.03 6.34 -5.80
C TYR A 51 9.64 4.86 -5.92
N LEU A 52 8.37 4.55 -6.20
CA LEU A 52 7.94 3.17 -6.43
C LEU A 52 8.67 2.53 -7.63
N ARG A 53 8.83 3.26 -8.75
CA ARG A 53 9.60 2.75 -9.90
C ARG A 53 11.05 2.42 -9.54
N THR A 54 11.72 3.28 -8.76
CA THR A 54 13.10 3.03 -8.32
C THR A 54 13.24 1.79 -7.42
N HIS A 55 12.14 1.35 -6.82
CA HIS A 55 12.05 0.13 -6.02
C HIS A 55 11.51 -1.07 -6.81
N GLY A 56 11.51 -1.01 -8.14
CA GLY A 56 11.22 -2.16 -9.00
C GLY A 56 9.75 -2.37 -9.35
N PHE A 57 8.85 -1.45 -8.98
CA PHE A 57 7.45 -1.54 -9.41
C PHE A 57 7.29 -1.13 -10.88
N GLU A 58 6.69 -2.01 -11.67
CA GLU A 58 6.30 -1.75 -13.06
C GLU A 58 5.08 -0.82 -13.13
N SER A 59 4.88 -0.15 -14.27
CA SER A 59 3.74 0.77 -14.46
C SER A 59 2.38 0.12 -14.17
N ARG A 60 2.17 -1.14 -14.59
CA ARG A 60 0.92 -1.88 -14.30
C ARG A 60 0.73 -2.17 -12.82
N GLN A 61 1.82 -2.44 -12.10
CA GLN A 61 1.80 -2.72 -10.67
C GLN A 61 1.53 -1.44 -9.88
N ILE A 62 2.09 -0.31 -10.31
CA ILE A 62 1.78 1.01 -9.75
C ILE A 62 0.30 1.34 -9.97
N ALA A 63 -0.24 1.10 -11.16
CA ALA A 63 -1.67 1.29 -11.43
C ALA A 63 -2.54 0.47 -10.47
N ALA A 64 -2.20 -0.82 -10.27
CA ALA A 64 -2.90 -1.69 -9.33
C ALA A 64 -2.79 -1.21 -7.87
N LEU A 65 -1.59 -0.78 -7.45
CA LEU A 65 -1.37 -0.21 -6.12
C LEU A 65 -2.23 1.02 -5.88
N VAL A 66 -2.27 1.96 -6.84
CA VAL A 66 -3.04 3.19 -6.71
C VAL A 66 -4.53 2.90 -6.77
N ALA A 67 -4.98 1.97 -7.61
CA ALA A 67 -6.39 1.58 -7.67
C ALA A 67 -6.89 0.96 -6.35
N GLY A 68 -6.08 0.10 -5.73
CA GLY A 68 -6.44 -0.58 -4.48
C GLY A 68 -6.20 0.25 -3.22
N TYR A 69 -5.12 1.03 -3.17
CA TYR A 69 -4.77 1.87 -2.02
C TYR A 69 -4.13 3.21 -2.46
N PRO A 70 -4.95 4.19 -2.88
CA PRO A 70 -4.49 5.48 -3.44
C PRO A 70 -3.53 6.27 -2.54
N LEU A 71 -3.62 6.09 -1.21
CA LEU A 71 -2.77 6.78 -0.24
C LEU A 71 -1.28 6.49 -0.41
N VAL A 72 -0.91 5.44 -1.14
CA VAL A 72 0.49 5.18 -1.53
C VAL A 72 1.13 6.41 -2.19
N LEU A 73 0.36 7.23 -2.92
CA LEU A 73 0.87 8.41 -3.62
C LEU A 73 1.12 9.64 -2.73
N ILE A 74 0.68 9.62 -1.46
CA ILE A 74 0.83 10.77 -0.56
C ILE A 74 1.52 10.40 0.76
N LYS A 75 1.99 9.15 0.88
CA LYS A 75 2.74 8.67 2.04
C LYS A 75 4.20 9.10 1.99
N SER A 76 4.81 9.28 3.15
CA SER A 76 6.25 9.50 3.27
C SER A 76 7.03 8.32 2.71
N THR A 77 7.93 8.59 1.77
CA THR A 77 8.82 7.58 1.20
C THR A 77 9.82 7.06 2.24
N THR A 78 10.35 7.94 3.10
CA THR A 78 11.35 7.60 4.12
C THR A 78 10.77 6.92 5.36
N ASN A 79 9.63 7.40 5.86
CA ASN A 79 9.06 6.95 7.13
C ASN A 79 7.91 5.94 6.96
N SER A 80 7.41 5.74 5.73
CA SER A 80 6.29 4.84 5.49
C SER A 80 6.56 3.80 4.41
N LEU A 81 6.77 4.20 3.16
CA LEU A 81 6.88 3.25 2.04
C LEU A 81 8.19 2.46 2.12
N GLY A 82 9.32 3.15 2.21
CA GLY A 82 10.65 2.56 2.24
C GLY A 82 10.86 1.51 3.33
N PRO A 83 10.48 1.77 4.59
CA PRO A 83 10.59 0.77 5.64
C PRO A 83 9.78 -0.51 5.36
N ARG A 84 8.61 -0.39 4.72
CA ARG A 84 7.77 -1.55 4.36
C ARG A 84 8.32 -2.31 3.16
N ILE A 85 8.81 -1.61 2.14
CA ILE A 85 9.47 -2.21 0.96
C ILE A 85 10.70 -2.99 1.43
N LYS A 86 11.59 -2.34 2.20
CA LYS A 86 12.78 -3.00 2.76
C LYS A 86 12.42 -4.21 3.61
N PHE A 87 11.37 -4.11 4.44
CA PHE A 87 10.93 -5.24 5.25
C PHE A 87 10.44 -6.42 4.39
N LEU A 88 9.66 -6.15 3.35
CA LEU A 88 9.17 -7.18 2.43
C LEU A 88 10.34 -7.93 1.76
N GLU A 89 11.27 -7.20 1.18
CA GLU A 89 12.36 -7.79 0.41
C GLU A 89 13.44 -8.40 1.31
N GLN A 90 13.93 -7.65 2.31
CA GLN A 90 15.11 -8.02 3.07
C GLN A 90 14.81 -8.91 4.28
N VAL A 91 13.62 -8.79 4.88
CA VAL A 91 13.26 -9.54 6.08
C VAL A 91 12.30 -10.69 5.77
N MET A 92 11.29 -10.45 4.92
CA MET A 92 10.37 -11.50 4.51
C MET A 92 10.91 -12.33 3.34
N GLY A 93 11.93 -11.84 2.61
CA GLY A 93 12.49 -12.55 1.46
C GLY A 93 11.53 -12.65 0.28
N ARG A 94 10.61 -11.68 0.15
CA ARG A 94 9.51 -11.70 -0.81
C ARG A 94 9.76 -10.80 -1.99
N ARG A 95 9.07 -11.10 -3.10
CA ARG A 95 9.14 -10.27 -4.29
C ARG A 95 8.28 -9.02 -4.10
N ILE A 96 8.71 -7.93 -4.73
CA ILE A 96 8.03 -6.64 -4.61
C ILE A 96 6.65 -6.63 -5.29
N ASP A 97 6.44 -7.48 -6.29
CA ASP A 97 5.18 -7.62 -7.03
C ASP A 97 4.03 -8.13 -6.15
N GLU A 98 4.31 -8.93 -5.12
CA GLU A 98 3.31 -9.37 -4.14
C GLU A 98 2.62 -8.18 -3.44
N ALA A 99 3.32 -7.05 -3.25
CA ALA A 99 2.71 -5.84 -2.68
C ALA A 99 1.70 -5.20 -3.64
N ALA A 100 1.86 -5.37 -4.95
CA ALA A 100 0.90 -4.91 -5.94
C ALA A 100 -0.31 -5.83 -6.09
N GLU A 101 -0.13 -7.14 -5.84
CA GLU A 101 -1.23 -8.10 -5.74
C GLU A 101 -2.08 -7.88 -4.47
N TYR A 102 -1.48 -7.31 -3.43
CA TYR A 102 -2.18 -6.90 -2.21
C TYR A 102 -1.88 -5.43 -1.83
N PRO A 103 -2.51 -4.44 -2.50
CA PRO A 103 -2.23 -3.00 -2.29
C PRO A 103 -2.38 -2.53 -0.84
N ASP A 104 -3.27 -3.15 -0.07
CA ASP A 104 -3.48 -2.89 1.36
C ASP A 104 -2.24 -3.21 2.21
N PHE A 105 -1.19 -3.84 1.66
CA PHE A 105 0.11 -4.02 2.32
C PHE A 105 0.62 -2.72 2.95
N PHE A 106 0.53 -1.59 2.24
CA PHE A 106 1.03 -0.28 2.71
C PHE A 106 0.14 0.41 3.76
N LYS A 107 -1.06 -0.10 4.00
CA LYS A 107 -1.96 0.34 5.08
C LYS A 107 -1.54 -0.22 6.43
N HIS A 108 -0.99 -1.42 6.44
CA HIS A 108 -0.66 -2.13 7.69
C HIS A 108 0.52 -1.50 8.42
N GLY A 109 0.45 -1.52 9.76
CA GLY A 109 1.53 -1.01 10.62
C GLY A 109 2.74 -1.94 10.62
N LEU A 110 3.92 -1.39 10.36
CA LEU A 110 5.18 -2.15 10.26
C LEU A 110 5.46 -2.98 11.54
N LYS A 111 5.59 -2.33 12.70
CA LYS A 111 5.90 -3.01 13.97
C LYS A 111 4.77 -3.90 14.48
N LYS A 112 3.57 -3.30 14.65
CA LYS A 112 2.44 -3.97 15.32
C LYS A 112 1.82 -5.12 14.51
N ARG A 113 1.99 -5.14 13.18
CA ARG A 113 1.35 -6.13 12.31
C ARG A 113 2.36 -6.90 11.46
N LEU A 114 3.16 -6.24 10.62
CA LEU A 114 4.07 -6.94 9.70
C LEU A 114 5.16 -7.71 10.47
N GLU A 115 5.94 -7.00 11.30
CA GLU A 115 7.04 -7.60 12.07
C GLU A 115 6.53 -8.68 13.03
N LEU A 116 5.47 -8.37 13.78
CA LEU A 116 4.87 -9.32 14.73
C LEU A 116 4.44 -10.62 14.03
N ARG A 117 3.68 -10.52 12.94
CA ARG A 117 3.15 -11.70 12.26
C ARG A 117 4.24 -12.47 11.53
N GLN A 118 5.22 -11.78 10.93
CA GLN A 118 6.34 -12.45 10.28
C GLN A 118 7.17 -13.25 11.29
N ARG A 119 7.41 -12.68 12.48
CA ARG A 119 8.12 -13.36 13.56
C ARG A 119 7.38 -14.63 14.00
N LEU A 120 6.07 -14.54 14.22
CA LEU A 120 5.26 -15.70 14.61
C LEU A 120 5.28 -16.79 13.55
N LEU A 121 5.02 -16.45 12.28
CA LEU A 121 5.03 -17.43 11.19
C LEU A 121 6.40 -18.11 11.05
N LYS A 122 7.51 -17.36 11.19
CA LYS A 122 8.87 -17.91 11.16
C LYS A 122 9.13 -18.89 12.31
N GLN A 123 8.58 -18.68 13.51
CA GLN A 123 8.74 -19.61 14.64
C GLN A 123 8.15 -21.00 14.35
N LYS A 124 7.10 -21.08 13.53
CA LYS A 124 6.45 -22.34 13.13
C LYS A 124 6.82 -22.78 11.71
N ASN A 125 7.78 -22.12 11.05
CA ASN A 125 8.15 -22.35 9.65
C ASN A 125 6.94 -22.34 8.69
N LEU A 126 5.95 -21.48 8.96
CA LEU A 126 4.74 -21.36 8.15
C LEU A 126 4.93 -20.35 7.02
N THR A 127 4.39 -20.68 5.85
CA THR A 127 4.30 -19.79 4.68
C THR A 127 2.84 -19.53 4.34
N CYS A 128 2.54 -18.35 3.78
CA CYS A 128 1.21 -17.96 3.34
C CYS A 128 1.31 -16.73 2.42
N SER A 129 0.22 -16.28 1.80
CA SER A 129 0.24 -15.01 1.06
C SER A 129 0.25 -13.78 1.99
N LEU A 130 0.55 -12.59 1.44
CA LEU A 130 0.44 -11.33 2.19
C LEU A 130 -1.01 -11.07 2.65
N SER A 131 -2.00 -11.35 1.79
CA SER A 131 -3.40 -11.14 2.14
C SER A 131 -3.85 -12.09 3.25
N GLU A 132 -3.46 -13.37 3.20
CA GLU A 132 -3.75 -14.32 4.27
C GLU A 132 -3.14 -13.92 5.61
N MET A 133 -1.90 -13.43 5.55
CA MET A 133 -1.16 -12.96 6.71
C MET A 133 -1.77 -11.69 7.31
N LEU A 134 -2.17 -10.72 6.47
CA LEU A 134 -2.38 -9.34 6.90
C LEU A 134 -3.83 -8.88 6.86
N ASP A 135 -4.73 -9.50 6.10
CA ASP A 135 -6.09 -9.00 5.94
C ASP A 135 -6.96 -9.23 7.20
N CYS A 136 -6.72 -10.33 7.90
CA CYS A 136 -7.48 -10.71 9.08
C CYS A 136 -7.07 -9.96 10.37
N ASN A 137 -8.02 -9.76 11.30
CA ASN A 137 -7.74 -9.22 12.63
C ASN A 137 -6.83 -10.17 13.45
N GLN A 138 -6.35 -9.72 14.63
CA GLN A 138 -5.38 -10.49 15.42
C GLN A 138 -5.94 -11.84 15.88
N LYS A 139 -7.16 -11.89 16.40
CA LYS A 139 -7.79 -13.14 16.85
C LYS A 139 -7.89 -14.16 15.71
N LYS A 140 -8.38 -13.72 14.53
CA LYS A 140 -8.51 -14.58 13.34
C LYS A 140 -7.15 -15.03 12.83
N PHE A 141 -6.13 -14.17 12.85
CA PHE A 141 -4.75 -14.54 12.51
C PHE A 141 -4.22 -15.65 13.44
N LEU A 142 -4.33 -15.45 14.75
CA LEU A 142 -3.81 -16.40 15.75
C LEU A 142 -4.51 -17.76 15.64
N LEU A 143 -5.84 -17.77 15.48
CA LEU A 143 -6.59 -19.00 15.25
C LEU A 143 -6.18 -19.69 13.93
N LYS A 144 -6.08 -18.93 12.83
CA LYS A 144 -5.75 -19.47 11.50
C LYS A 144 -4.39 -20.17 11.48
N PHE A 145 -3.40 -19.65 12.20
CA PHE A 145 -2.03 -20.18 12.21
C PHE A 145 -1.67 -20.93 13.50
N GLY A 146 -2.67 -21.25 14.34
CA GLY A 146 -2.48 -22.10 15.52
C GLY A 146 -1.63 -21.48 16.63
N PHE A 147 -1.71 -20.17 16.83
CA PHE A 147 -1.06 -19.42 17.91
C PHE A 147 -2.06 -19.15 19.07
N VAL A 148 -2.73 -20.21 19.51
CA VAL A 148 -3.83 -20.15 20.50
C VAL A 148 -3.33 -19.63 21.85
N GLU A 149 -2.06 -19.89 22.18
CA GLU A 149 -1.36 -19.41 23.37
C GLU A 149 -1.26 -17.88 23.46
N HIS A 150 -1.48 -17.17 22.35
CA HIS A 150 -1.45 -15.71 22.28
C HIS A 150 -2.85 -15.08 22.28
N LEU A 151 -3.92 -15.86 22.46
CA LEU A 151 -5.28 -15.38 22.63
C LEU A 151 -5.46 -14.93 24.08
N ALA A 152 -5.18 -13.66 24.35
CA ALA A 152 -5.58 -12.97 25.58
C ALA A 152 -6.79 -12.08 25.30
#